data_AF-A0A645JAK1-F1
#
_entry.id   AF-A0A645JAK1-F1
#
_cell.length_a   1.000
_cell.length_b   1.000
_cell.length_c   1.000
_cell.angle_alpha   90.00
_cell.angle_beta   90.00
_cell.angle_gamma   90.00
#
_symmetry.space_group_name_H-M   'P 1'
#
loop_
_entity.id
_entity.type
_entity.pdbx_description
1 polymer ?
#
loop_
_entity_poly.entity_id
_entity_poly.type
_entity_poly.pdbx_seq_one_letter_code
_entity_poly.pdbx_strand_id
1 'polypeptide(L)' 'MIYFDLETKTQLVNKMYDLLEYGGFLFIGHSESLTKGSTPFQYVKPAIYRKE' A
#
# COMPACT_ATOMS: atom_id res chain seq x y z
N MET A 1 -0.86 6.90 8.21
CA MET A 1 -0.53 5.59 8.83
C MET A 1 0.44 5.67 9.98
N ILE A 2 1.05 6.82 10.28
CA ILE A 2 1.87 7.04 11.48
C ILE A 2 1.11 6.91 12.83
N TYR A 3 -0.22 6.76 12.80
CA TYR A 3 -1.07 6.52 13.97
C TYR A 3 -1.56 5.07 14.10
N PHE A 4 -1.27 4.22 13.11
CA PHE A 4 -1.81 2.87 13.03
C PHE A 4 -0.70 1.84 13.15
N ASP A 5 -0.97 0.78 13.90
CA ASP A 5 -0.06 -0.35 14.02
C ASP A 5 0.15 -1.03 12.65
N LEU A 6 1.25 -1.76 12.50
CA LEU A 6 1.63 -2.43 11.26
C LEU A 6 0.54 -3.38 10.76
N GLU A 7 -0.16 -4.04 11.68
CA GLU A 7 -1.27 -4.93 11.37
C GLU A 7 -2.46 -4.18 10.77
N THR A 8 -2.88 -3.07 11.41
CA THR A 8 -3.99 -2.24 10.93
C THR A 8 -3.65 -1.59 9.58
N LYS A 9 -2.40 -1.16 9.42
CA LYS A 9 -1.87 -0.64 8.16
C LYS A 9 -1.96 -1.68 7.05
N THR A 10 -1.57 -2.91 7.34
CA THR A 10 -1.64 -4.02 6.38
C THR A 10 -3.08 -4.34 6.00
N GLN A 11 -4.01 -4.34 6.95
CA GLN A 11 -5.43 -4.55 6.64
C GLN A 11 -6.03 -3.42 5.80
N LEU A 12 -5.70 -2.17 6.12
CA LEU A 12 -6.18 -1.03 5.35
C LEU A 12 -5.67 -1.09 3.91
N VAL A 13 -4.38 -1.38 3.73
CA VAL A 13 -3.81 -1.52 2.38
C VAL A 13 -4.42 -2.70 1.64
N ASN A 14 -4.65 -3.84 2.28
CA ASN A 14 -5.34 -4.97 1.65
C ASN A 14 -6.79 -4.62 1.24
N LYS A 15 -7.54 -3.86 2.06
CA LYS A 15 -8.86 -3.37 1.67
C LYS A 15 -8.78 -2.43 0.47
N MET A 16 -7.81 -1.51 0.46
CA MET A 16 -7.59 -0.65 -0.71
C MET A 16 -7.21 -1.49 -1.94
N TYR A 17 -6.41 -2.54 -1.78
CA TYR A 17 -6.07 -3.46 -2.86
C TYR A 17 -7.32 -4.12 -3.44
N ASP A 18 -8.22 -4.62 -2.59
CA ASP A 18 -9.46 -5.26 -3.03
C ASP A 18 -10.35 -4.27 -3.82
N LEU A 19 -10.48 -3.04 -3.32
CA LEU A 19 -11.29 -1.98 -3.92
C LEU A 19 -10.68 -1.35 -5.17
N LEU A 20 -9.35 -1.37 -5.34
CA LEU A 20 -8.71 -0.84 -6.54
C LEU A 20 -8.92 -1.77 -7.73
N GLU A 21 -9.12 -1.22 -8.92
CA GLU A 21 -9.15 -2.03 -10.13
C GLU A 21 -7.75 -2.49 -10.56
N TYR A 22 -7.72 -3.53 -11.41
CA TYR A 22 -6.49 -4.05 -12.00
C TYR A 22 -5.75 -2.95 -12.76
N GLY A 23 -4.46 -2.77 -12.47
CA GLY A 23 -3.64 -1.69 -13.02
C GLY A 23 -3.74 -0.36 -12.26
N GLY A 24 -4.54 -0.29 -11.19
CA GLY A 24 -4.68 0.91 -10.36
C GLY A 24 -3.42 1.23 -9.52
N PHE A 25 -3.24 2.51 -9.22
CA PHE A 25 -2.08 3.02 -8.48
C PHE A 25 -2.46 3.50 -7.08
N LEU A 26 -1.65 3.12 -6.10
CA LEU A 26 -1.73 3.58 -4.73
C LEU A 26 -0.52 4.49 -4.45
N PHE A 27 -0.81 5.74 -4.10
CA PHE A 27 0.18 6.73 -3.72
C PHE A 27 0.16 6.88 -2.19
N ILE A 28 1.32 6.89 -1.56
CA ILE A 28 1.45 7.09 -0.11
C ILE A 28 2.40 8.26 0.17
N GLY A 29 2.29 8.89 1.34
CA GLY A 29 3.17 10.01 1.69
C GLY A 29 4.62 9.56 1.89
N HIS A 30 5.60 10.45 1.65
CA HIS A 30 7.03 10.15 1.83
C HIS A 30 7.41 9.74 3.26
N SER A 31 6.65 10.16 4.26
CA SER A 31 6.81 9.75 5.66
C SER A 31 6.25 8.35 5.95
N GLU A 32 5.63 7.72 4.97
CA GLU A 32 5.00 6.40 5.09
C GLU A 32 5.73 5.45 4.15
N SER A 33 6.52 4.54 4.70
CA SER A 33 7.12 3.45 3.91
C SER A 33 6.27 2.19 4.07
N LEU A 34 5.77 1.62 2.97
CA LEU A 34 5.24 0.27 2.98
C LEU A 34 6.39 -0.72 2.79
N THR A 35 6.60 -1.59 3.78
CA THR A 35 7.63 -2.62 3.76
C THR A 35 7.33 -3.61 2.63
N LYS A 36 8.32 -3.81 1.73
CA LYS A 36 8.27 -4.85 0.69
C LYS A 36 8.01 -6.20 1.36
N GLY A 37 6.88 -6.83 1.06
CA GLY A 37 6.48 -8.14 1.59
C GLY A 37 5.26 -8.15 2.50
N SER A 38 4.81 -7.00 3.03
CA SER A 38 3.59 -6.96 3.85
C SER A 38 2.31 -6.79 3.03
N THR A 39 2.42 -6.41 1.75
CA THR A 39 1.26 -6.07 0.92
C THR A 39 1.37 -6.65 -0.48
N PRO A 40 0.25 -7.05 -1.10
CA PRO A 40 0.21 -7.60 -2.46
C PRO A 40 0.50 -6.58 -3.56
N PHE A 41 0.67 -5.30 -3.22
CA PHE A 41 1.03 -4.27 -4.17
C PHE A 41 2.45 -4.43 -4.70
N GLN A 42 2.61 -4.22 -6.01
CA GLN A 42 3.89 -4.10 -6.67
C GLN A 42 4.49 -2.74 -6.37
N TYR A 43 5.74 -2.73 -5.88
CA TYR A 43 6.49 -1.50 -5.68
C TYR A 43 6.96 -0.96 -7.03
N VAL A 44 6.53 0.24 -7.41
CA VAL A 44 6.92 0.88 -8.67
C VAL A 44 8.02 1.92 -8.43
N LYS A 45 7.77 2.86 -7.50
CA LYS A 45 8.66 3.98 -7.15
C LYS A 45 8.50 4.32 -5.68
N PRO A 46 9.41 5.10 -5.06
CA PRO A 46 9.19 5.60 -3.71
C PRO A 46 7.83 6.28 -3.63
N ALA A 47 7.04 5.93 -2.60
CA ALA A 47 5.67 6.41 -2.43
C ALA A 47 4.64 5.98 -3.51
N ILE A 48 4.99 5.10 -4.46
CA ILE A 48 4.09 4.66 -5.55
C ILE A 48 4.05 3.13 -5.65
N TYR A 49 2.84 2.60 -5.56
CA TYR A 49 2.54 1.18 -5.55
C TYR A 49 1.46 0.89 -6.61
N ARG A 50 1.48 -0.29 -7.21
CA ARG A 50 0.52 -0.68 -8.26
C ARG A 50 -0.13 -2.01 -7.94
N LYS A 51 -1.43 -2.11 -8.22
CA LYS A 51 -2.15 -3.39 -8.28
C LYS A 51 -1.96 -3.99 -9.66
N GLU A 52 -1.32 -5.15 -9.73
CA GLU A 52 -1.01 -5.91 -10.94
C GLU A 52 -1.43 -7.38 -10.77
#